data_AF-A0A2I8ADA9-F1
#
_entry.id   AF-A0A2I8ADA9-F1
#
_cell.length_a   1.000
_cell.length_b   1.000
_cell.length_c   1.000
_cell.angle_alpha   90.00
_cell.angle_beta   90.00
_cell.angle_gamma   90.00
#
_symmetry.space_group_name_H-M   'P 1'
#
loop_
_entity.id
_entity.type
_entity.pdbx_description
1 polymer ?
#
loop_
_entity_poly.entity_id
_entity_poly.type
_entity_poly.pdbx_seq_one_letter_code
_entity_poly.pdbx_strand_id
1 'polypeptide(L)'
;MELLLIGIWFYFSIFCHEMGHFIAAKIVGFNPHFVKIGSGQRILDFKFLESKIEFCLIPSGGITYTSNLSLENLKPKLIFMYLAGPMMNGLLFIFIMVFGKYGNLFFNEYNPAAFLSVYELFLFTGNLLPYESNIYGRSHPTDGKQILDALTKTNEQFLQKKLGLARYTKNGDDAANEFFNNDLKTLHILYKAMAELQKRNFDQAMQLFEQILMNDHLIIRDQLYILDILVTFVIDHEQTQYLQKADKWSAQALSLASDIKTIQGTRGAILIELGRYSEGKEMLLPLTEEGNDLTDMAYSCCYIAKADHFLGNAHEIKYWLKKAAKTGTAQHILLKTQKQLNCFI
;
A
#
# COMPACT_ATOMS: atom_id res chain seq x y z
N MET A 1 -31.83 15.28 -11.83
CA MET A 1 -32.13 14.47 -10.63
C MET A 1 -31.60 13.04 -10.79
N GLU A 2 -31.90 12.38 -11.90
CA GLU A 2 -31.45 11.00 -12.20
C GLU A 2 -29.92 10.84 -12.22
N LEU A 3 -29.18 11.75 -12.89
CA LEU A 3 -27.71 11.72 -12.89
C LEU A 3 -27.10 11.85 -11.48
N LEU A 4 -27.73 12.63 -10.60
CA LEU A 4 -27.31 12.76 -9.22
C LEU A 4 -27.54 11.45 -8.46
N LEU A 5 -28.68 10.79 -8.68
CA LEU A 5 -29.00 9.49 -8.08
C LEU A 5 -28.03 8.40 -8.57
N ILE A 6 -27.68 8.40 -9.85
CA ILE A 6 -26.67 7.48 -10.41
C ILE A 6 -25.30 7.72 -9.77
N GLY A 7 -24.89 8.99 -9.63
CA GLY A 7 -23.64 9.34 -8.96
C GLY A 7 -23.60 8.90 -7.49
N ILE A 8 -24.70 9.11 -6.75
CA ILE A 8 -24.87 8.62 -5.38
C ILE A 8 -24.80 7.09 -5.34
N TRP A 9 -25.42 6.42 -6.32
CA TRP A 9 -25.38 4.95 -6.40
C TRP A 9 -23.96 4.43 -6.61
N PHE A 10 -23.13 5.05 -7.45
CA PHE A 10 -21.74 4.63 -7.62
C PHE A 10 -20.96 4.67 -6.30
N TYR A 11 -21.12 5.73 -5.51
CA TYR A 11 -20.54 5.78 -4.17
C TYR A 11 -21.08 4.69 -3.25
N PHE A 12 -22.40 4.49 -3.27
CA PHE A 12 -23.06 3.49 -2.44
C PHE A 12 -22.60 2.06 -2.79
N SER A 13 -22.50 1.73 -4.07
CA SER A 13 -22.03 0.44 -4.58
C SER A 13 -20.60 0.13 -4.14
N ILE A 14 -19.68 1.08 -4.34
CA ILE A 14 -18.29 0.94 -3.90
C ILE A 14 -18.21 0.84 -2.37
N PHE A 15 -18.98 1.66 -1.65
CA PHE A 15 -19.08 1.57 -0.20
C PHE A 15 -19.52 0.17 0.25
N CYS A 16 -20.59 -0.37 -0.32
CA CYS A 16 -21.07 -1.72 -0.01
C CYS A 16 -20.03 -2.81 -0.31
N HIS A 17 -19.32 -2.70 -1.43
CA HIS A 17 -18.23 -3.61 -1.79
C HIS A 17 -17.13 -3.60 -0.72
N GLU A 18 -16.60 -2.42 -0.39
CA GLU A 18 -15.54 -2.29 0.62
C GLU A 18 -16.02 -2.70 2.02
N MET A 19 -17.27 -2.40 2.37
CA MET A 19 -17.86 -2.87 3.62
C MET A 19 -18.02 -4.39 3.66
N GLY A 20 -18.19 -5.06 2.52
CA GLY A 20 -18.14 -6.52 2.41
C GLY A 20 -16.81 -7.07 2.91
N HIS A 21 -15.70 -6.54 2.39
CA HIS A 21 -14.36 -6.89 2.88
C HIS A 21 -14.16 -6.56 4.35
N PHE A 22 -14.60 -5.37 4.78
CA PHE A 22 -14.48 -4.91 6.16
C PHE A 22 -15.17 -5.86 7.15
N ILE A 23 -16.43 -6.21 6.87
CA ILE A 23 -17.24 -7.08 7.73
C ILE A 23 -16.62 -8.48 7.74
N ALA A 24 -16.27 -9.02 6.56
CA ALA A 24 -15.63 -10.33 6.48
C ALA A 24 -14.30 -10.37 7.25
N ALA A 25 -13.49 -9.31 7.16
CA ALA A 25 -12.25 -9.17 7.91
C ALA A 25 -12.48 -9.22 9.43
N LYS A 26 -13.47 -8.47 9.96
CA LYS A 26 -13.83 -8.53 11.38
C LYS A 26 -14.33 -9.91 11.80
N ILE A 27 -15.14 -10.58 10.98
CA ILE A 27 -15.66 -11.94 11.26
C ILE A 27 -14.52 -12.96 11.39
N VAL A 28 -13.51 -12.88 10.52
CA VAL A 28 -12.36 -13.81 10.55
C VAL A 28 -11.29 -13.44 11.58
N GLY A 29 -11.52 -12.39 12.37
CA GLY A 29 -10.63 -11.92 13.43
C GLY A 29 -9.47 -11.03 12.95
N PHE A 30 -9.50 -10.54 11.70
CA PHE A 30 -8.56 -9.53 11.23
C PHE A 30 -8.98 -8.14 11.71
N ASN A 31 -8.03 -7.21 11.70
CA ASN A 31 -8.29 -5.83 12.08
C ASN A 31 -8.24 -4.88 10.87
N PRO A 32 -9.36 -4.63 10.17
CA PRO A 32 -9.42 -3.57 9.18
C PRO A 32 -9.23 -2.22 9.89
N HIS A 33 -8.28 -1.42 9.43
CA HIS A 33 -7.92 -0.14 10.08
C HIS A 33 -8.12 1.06 9.15
N PHE A 34 -8.17 0.82 7.83
CA PHE A 34 -8.41 1.88 6.86
C PHE A 34 -9.24 1.36 5.70
N VAL A 35 -10.28 2.09 5.34
CA VAL A 35 -11.12 1.84 4.16
C VAL A 35 -11.15 3.11 3.34
N LYS A 36 -10.85 3.00 2.04
CA LYS A 36 -10.90 4.11 1.10
C LYS A 36 -11.94 3.81 0.02
N ILE A 37 -12.79 4.79 -0.25
CA ILE A 37 -13.92 4.70 -1.19
C ILE A 37 -13.76 5.79 -2.24
N GLY A 38 -13.60 5.36 -3.50
CA GLY A 38 -13.31 6.24 -4.61
C GLY A 38 -11.84 6.65 -4.68
N SER A 39 -11.51 7.49 -5.67
CA SER A 39 -10.16 7.96 -5.99
C SER A 39 -10.06 9.50 -6.08
N GLY A 40 -8.82 10.00 -6.17
CA GLY A 40 -8.54 11.44 -6.22
C GLY A 40 -8.46 12.09 -4.83
N GLN A 41 -8.79 13.38 -4.77
CA GLN A 41 -8.73 14.17 -3.55
C GLN A 41 -9.76 13.69 -2.52
N ARG A 42 -9.37 13.64 -1.25
CA ARG A 42 -10.27 13.34 -0.13
C ARG A 42 -11.32 14.43 0.04
N ILE A 43 -12.59 14.03 0.13
CA ILE A 43 -13.71 14.90 0.50
C ILE A 43 -13.97 14.82 2.02
N LEU A 44 -14.10 13.59 2.53
CA LEU A 44 -14.57 13.33 3.89
C LEU A 44 -13.81 12.14 4.49
N ASP A 45 -13.50 12.21 5.77
CA ASP A 45 -13.06 11.07 6.56
C ASP A 45 -13.71 11.05 7.94
N PHE A 46 -13.98 9.85 8.44
CA PHE A 46 -14.47 9.63 9.80
C PHE A 46 -13.94 8.31 10.36
N LYS A 47 -14.09 8.12 11.67
CA LYS A 47 -13.74 6.87 12.35
C LYS A 47 -14.99 6.02 12.59
N PHE A 48 -14.90 4.74 12.27
CA PHE A 48 -15.94 3.74 12.49
C PHE A 48 -15.31 2.46 13.03
N LEU A 49 -15.72 1.99 14.22
CA LEU A 49 -15.19 0.78 14.88
C LEU A 49 -13.65 0.70 14.91
N GLU A 50 -13.01 1.82 15.31
CA GLU A 50 -11.55 2.04 15.35
C GLU A 50 -10.86 2.15 13.98
N SER A 51 -11.60 1.96 12.90
CA SER A 51 -11.11 2.05 11.53
C SER A 51 -11.38 3.42 10.95
N LYS A 52 -10.45 3.94 10.15
CA LYS A 52 -10.64 5.18 9.41
C LYS A 52 -11.33 4.87 8.07
N ILE A 53 -12.44 5.54 7.79
CA ILE A 53 -13.14 5.47 6.49
C ILE A 53 -12.92 6.81 5.78
N GLU A 54 -12.48 6.75 4.52
CA GLU A 54 -12.16 7.91 3.68
C GLU A 54 -12.94 7.86 2.37
N PHE A 55 -13.61 8.96 2.04
CA PHE A 55 -14.31 9.18 0.77
C PHE A 55 -13.54 10.18 -0.10
N CYS A 56 -13.34 9.82 -1.36
CA CYS A 56 -12.65 10.66 -2.34
C CYS A 56 -13.60 11.21 -3.42
N LEU A 57 -13.14 12.21 -4.16
CA LEU A 57 -13.93 12.99 -5.12
C LEU A 57 -14.47 12.21 -6.32
N ILE A 58 -13.77 11.16 -6.75
CA ILE A 58 -14.18 10.36 -7.90
C ILE A 58 -14.68 9.01 -7.39
N PRO A 59 -15.95 8.60 -7.63
CA PRO A 59 -16.47 7.30 -7.20
C PRO A 59 -15.94 6.18 -8.10
N SER A 60 -14.64 5.90 -8.01
CA SER A 60 -13.97 4.85 -8.78
C SER A 60 -12.94 4.12 -7.92
N GLY A 61 -13.07 2.79 -7.87
CA GLY A 61 -12.20 1.94 -7.06
C GLY A 61 -12.42 2.10 -5.56
N GLY A 62 -11.79 1.23 -4.80
CA GLY A 62 -11.79 1.23 -3.34
C GLY A 62 -10.67 0.34 -2.84
N ILE A 63 -10.36 0.46 -1.55
CA ILE A 63 -9.43 -0.47 -0.91
C ILE A 63 -9.70 -0.57 0.59
N THR A 64 -9.74 -1.80 1.08
CA THR A 64 -9.83 -2.13 2.50
C THR A 64 -8.51 -2.69 2.98
N TYR A 65 -7.83 -1.94 3.85
CA TYR A 65 -6.57 -2.35 4.46
C TYR A 65 -6.82 -3.06 5.78
N THR A 66 -6.37 -4.30 5.83
CA THR A 66 -6.46 -5.17 7.00
C THR A 66 -5.08 -5.42 7.62
N SER A 67 -5.04 -5.40 8.94
CA SER A 67 -3.88 -5.75 9.75
C SER A 67 -4.18 -6.96 10.64
N ASN A 68 -3.19 -7.40 11.40
CA ASN A 68 -3.30 -8.51 12.35
C ASN A 68 -3.78 -9.81 11.68
N LEU A 69 -3.08 -10.20 10.61
CA LEU A 69 -3.39 -11.45 9.92
C LEU A 69 -3.00 -12.62 10.82
N SER A 70 -3.99 -13.27 11.41
CA SER A 70 -3.81 -14.57 12.05
C SER A 70 -3.32 -15.58 11.02
N LEU A 71 -2.16 -16.18 11.26
CA LEU A 71 -1.58 -17.21 10.38
C LEU A 71 -2.39 -18.51 10.41
N GLU A 72 -3.09 -18.78 11.51
CA GLU A 72 -4.00 -19.92 11.61
C GLU A 72 -5.17 -19.78 10.63
N ASN A 73 -5.31 -20.77 9.75
CA ASN A 73 -6.32 -20.81 8.69
C ASN A 73 -6.32 -19.54 7.81
N LEU A 74 -5.14 -18.95 7.58
CA LEU A 74 -4.99 -17.67 6.87
C LEU A 74 -5.65 -17.68 5.48
N LYS A 75 -5.38 -18.70 4.67
CA LYS A 75 -5.91 -18.81 3.29
C LYS A 75 -7.44 -18.81 3.22
N PRO A 76 -8.18 -19.72 3.89
CA PRO A 76 -9.64 -19.71 3.83
C PRO A 76 -10.23 -18.40 4.37
N LYS A 77 -9.63 -17.81 5.42
CA LYS A 77 -10.03 -16.49 5.94
C LYS A 77 -9.86 -15.38 4.89
N LEU A 78 -8.74 -15.37 4.18
CA LEU A 78 -8.47 -14.40 3.11
C LEU A 78 -9.38 -14.61 1.90
N ILE A 79 -9.59 -15.85 1.45
CA ILE A 79 -10.50 -16.16 0.35
C ILE A 79 -11.91 -15.66 0.67
N PHE A 80 -12.40 -15.95 1.89
CA PHE A 80 -13.69 -15.43 2.35
C PHE A 80 -13.74 -13.90 2.33
N MET A 81 -12.69 -13.25 2.84
CA MET A 81 -12.58 -11.80 2.84
C MET A 81 -12.60 -11.22 1.42
N TYR A 82 -11.79 -11.74 0.50
CA TYR A 82 -11.70 -11.26 -0.88
C TYR A 82 -12.97 -11.54 -1.69
N LEU A 83 -13.69 -12.62 -1.40
CA LEU A 83 -14.95 -12.92 -2.06
C LEU A 83 -16.09 -12.01 -1.58
N ALA A 84 -16.03 -11.53 -0.33
CA ALA A 84 -17.10 -10.77 0.29
C ALA A 84 -17.43 -9.45 -0.43
N GLY A 85 -16.44 -8.72 -0.95
CA GLY A 85 -16.66 -7.49 -1.70
C GLY A 85 -17.49 -7.71 -2.97
N PRO A 86 -17.03 -8.54 -3.93
CA PRO A 86 -17.80 -8.89 -5.11
C PRO A 86 -19.18 -9.46 -4.77
N MET A 87 -19.29 -10.30 -3.74
CA MET A 87 -20.60 -10.83 -3.31
C MET A 87 -21.60 -9.71 -2.96
N MET A 88 -21.15 -8.60 -2.37
CA MET A 88 -22.04 -7.46 -2.11
C MET A 88 -22.57 -6.84 -3.40
N ASN A 89 -21.76 -6.69 -4.45
CA ASN A 89 -22.25 -6.24 -5.76
C ASN A 89 -23.22 -7.24 -6.37
N GLY A 90 -22.95 -8.55 -6.25
CA GLY A 90 -23.88 -9.59 -6.68
C GLY A 90 -25.23 -9.52 -5.97
N LEU A 91 -25.23 -9.26 -4.66
CA LEU A 91 -26.45 -9.06 -3.87
C LEU A 91 -27.20 -7.78 -4.29
N LEU A 92 -26.49 -6.68 -4.54
CA LEU A 92 -27.09 -5.44 -5.05
C LEU A 92 -27.71 -5.64 -6.44
N PHE A 93 -27.03 -6.37 -7.33
CA PHE A 93 -27.57 -6.76 -8.63
C PHE A 93 -28.90 -7.52 -8.49
N ILE A 94 -28.92 -8.58 -7.66
CA ILE A 94 -30.12 -9.38 -7.41
C ILE A 94 -31.23 -8.49 -6.81
N PHE A 95 -30.90 -7.63 -5.85
CA PHE A 95 -31.82 -6.69 -5.25
C PHE A 95 -32.48 -5.78 -6.30
N ILE A 96 -31.69 -5.14 -7.17
CA ILE A 96 -32.23 -4.28 -8.23
C ILE A 96 -33.10 -5.09 -9.20
N MET A 97 -32.70 -6.30 -9.58
CA MET A 97 -33.46 -7.15 -10.50
C MET A 97 -34.81 -7.57 -9.93
N VAL A 98 -34.85 -7.95 -8.65
CA VAL A 98 -36.10 -8.37 -7.98
C VAL A 98 -37.03 -7.16 -7.82
N PHE A 99 -36.57 -6.10 -7.16
CA PHE A 99 -37.43 -4.94 -6.84
C PHE A 99 -37.75 -4.09 -8.08
N GLY A 100 -36.83 -4.00 -9.04
CA GLY A 100 -37.09 -3.31 -10.30
C GLY A 100 -38.15 -4.00 -11.15
N LYS A 101 -38.26 -5.34 -11.08
CA LYS A 101 -39.30 -6.10 -11.78
C LYS A 101 -40.67 -5.87 -11.14
N TYR A 102 -40.75 -5.87 -9.81
CA TYR A 102 -41.99 -5.57 -9.09
C TYR A 102 -42.44 -4.12 -9.26
N GLY A 103 -41.52 -3.18 -9.47
CA GLY A 103 -41.83 -1.77 -9.72
C GLY A 103 -42.17 -1.41 -11.16
N ASN A 104 -42.24 -2.37 -12.11
CA ASN A 104 -42.33 -2.12 -13.56
C ASN A 104 -41.22 -1.21 -14.13
N LEU A 105 -40.10 -1.08 -13.42
CA LEU A 105 -39.04 -0.14 -13.78
C LEU A 105 -38.34 -0.55 -15.09
N PHE A 106 -38.21 -1.85 -15.38
CA PHE A 106 -37.44 -2.37 -16.53
C PHE A 106 -38.05 -2.21 -17.93
N PHE A 107 -39.30 -1.77 -18.07
CA PHE A 107 -40.00 -1.77 -19.36
C PHE A 107 -39.93 -0.44 -20.14
N ASN A 108 -39.06 0.50 -19.75
CA ASN A 108 -38.78 1.74 -20.48
C ASN A 108 -37.34 1.74 -21.03
N GLU A 109 -37.14 2.22 -22.26
CA GLU A 109 -35.85 2.24 -22.99
C GLU A 109 -34.73 3.03 -22.28
N TYR A 110 -35.08 3.85 -21.28
CA TYR A 110 -34.15 4.65 -20.48
C TYR A 110 -34.32 4.41 -18.97
N ASN A 111 -34.41 3.15 -18.56
CA ASN A 111 -34.54 2.84 -17.13
C ASN A 111 -33.18 2.91 -16.39
N PRO A 112 -32.98 3.86 -15.45
CA PRO A 112 -31.77 3.92 -14.64
C PRO A 112 -31.53 2.63 -13.83
N ALA A 113 -32.59 1.92 -13.40
CA ALA A 113 -32.40 0.66 -12.66
C ALA A 113 -31.82 -0.46 -13.53
N ALA A 114 -32.12 -0.49 -14.84
CA ALA A 114 -31.49 -1.43 -15.78
C ALA A 114 -30.00 -1.11 -15.97
N PHE A 115 -29.66 0.17 -16.08
CA PHE A 115 -28.28 0.61 -16.14
C PHE A 115 -27.50 0.25 -14.85
N LEU A 116 -28.08 0.52 -13.69
CA LEU A 116 -27.46 0.23 -12.39
C LEU A 116 -27.30 -1.29 -12.16
N SER A 117 -28.24 -2.13 -12.60
CA SER A 117 -28.08 -3.58 -12.48
C SER A 117 -26.95 -4.10 -13.38
N VAL A 118 -26.85 -3.63 -14.63
CA VAL A 118 -25.73 -3.97 -15.51
C VAL A 118 -24.40 -3.50 -14.90
N TYR A 119 -24.38 -2.32 -14.29
CA TYR A 119 -23.21 -1.80 -13.58
C TYR A 119 -22.79 -2.70 -12.41
N GLU A 120 -23.72 -3.12 -11.54
CA GLU A 120 -23.42 -4.05 -10.44
C GLU A 120 -22.90 -5.40 -10.94
N LEU A 121 -23.50 -5.93 -12.01
CA LEU A 121 -23.05 -7.17 -12.64
C LEU A 121 -21.63 -7.02 -13.21
N PHE A 122 -21.34 -5.88 -13.83
CA PHE A 122 -20.02 -5.56 -14.35
C PHE A 122 -18.99 -5.46 -13.22
N LEU A 123 -19.31 -4.81 -12.09
CA LEU A 123 -18.42 -4.76 -10.92
C LEU A 123 -18.21 -6.14 -10.31
N PHE A 124 -19.27 -6.95 -10.18
CA PHE A 124 -19.17 -8.31 -9.66
C PHE A 124 -18.23 -9.17 -10.53
N THR A 125 -18.49 -9.21 -11.83
CA THR A 125 -17.70 -10.04 -12.76
C THR A 125 -16.29 -9.48 -12.96
N GLY A 126 -16.14 -8.17 -13.09
CA GLY A 126 -14.86 -7.50 -13.26
C GLY A 126 -13.90 -7.71 -12.08
N ASN A 127 -14.39 -7.61 -10.84
CA ASN A 127 -13.54 -7.85 -9.67
C ASN A 127 -13.17 -9.33 -9.48
N LEU A 128 -13.96 -10.27 -10.01
CA LEU A 128 -13.65 -11.71 -9.96
C LEU A 128 -12.68 -12.17 -11.07
N LEU A 129 -12.46 -11.38 -12.12
CA LEU A 129 -11.51 -11.73 -13.18
C LEU A 129 -10.07 -11.56 -12.67
N PRO A 130 -9.20 -12.57 -12.80
CA PRO A 130 -7.87 -12.56 -12.17
C PRO A 130 -6.84 -11.76 -12.97
N TYR A 131 -6.91 -10.43 -12.91
CA TYR A 131 -5.91 -9.53 -13.52
C TYR A 131 -5.33 -8.54 -12.49
N GLU A 132 -4.27 -7.83 -12.89
CA GLU A 132 -3.71 -6.70 -12.14
C GLU A 132 -4.29 -5.39 -12.67
N SER A 133 -4.82 -4.57 -11.78
CA SER A 133 -5.36 -3.26 -12.10
C SER A 133 -4.40 -2.17 -11.62
N ASN A 134 -4.25 -1.08 -12.37
CA ASN A 134 -3.45 0.05 -11.90
C ASN A 134 -4.37 0.99 -11.09
N ILE A 135 -4.20 0.97 -9.77
CA ILE A 135 -4.94 1.85 -8.86
C ILE A 135 -3.90 2.71 -8.12
N TYR A 136 -4.04 4.04 -8.17
CA TYR A 136 -3.09 4.98 -7.54
C TYR A 136 -1.62 4.84 -8.00
N GLY A 137 -1.41 4.51 -9.28
CA GLY A 137 -0.07 4.35 -9.85
C GLY A 137 0.63 3.08 -9.40
N ARG A 138 -0.05 2.18 -8.68
CA ARG A 138 0.46 0.88 -8.26
C ARG A 138 -0.36 -0.23 -8.91
N SER A 139 0.33 -1.31 -9.28
CA SER A 139 -0.31 -2.55 -9.68
C SER A 139 -0.96 -3.19 -8.46
N HIS A 140 -2.29 -3.26 -8.47
CA HIS A 140 -3.10 -3.87 -7.44
C HIS A 140 -3.85 -5.09 -8.02
N PRO A 141 -3.70 -6.27 -7.41
CA PRO A 141 -4.44 -7.44 -7.85
C PRO A 141 -5.93 -7.24 -7.55
N THR A 142 -6.76 -7.57 -8.53
CA THR A 142 -8.22 -7.73 -8.34
C THR A 142 -8.52 -8.77 -7.25
N ASP A 143 -9.73 -8.75 -6.69
CA ASP A 143 -10.17 -9.76 -5.72
C ASP A 143 -10.04 -11.18 -6.27
N GLY A 144 -10.45 -11.39 -7.52
CA GLY A 144 -10.31 -12.66 -8.23
C GLY A 144 -8.86 -13.12 -8.30
N LYS A 145 -7.93 -12.21 -8.57
CA LYS A 145 -6.50 -12.54 -8.57
C LYS A 145 -5.99 -12.86 -7.16
N GLN A 146 -6.46 -12.13 -6.14
CA GLN A 146 -6.09 -12.40 -4.75
C GLN A 146 -6.63 -13.76 -4.27
N ILE A 147 -7.84 -14.15 -4.67
CA ILE A 147 -8.42 -15.47 -4.43
C ILE A 147 -7.60 -16.56 -5.13
N LEU A 148 -7.29 -16.37 -6.42
CA LEU A 148 -6.49 -17.32 -7.19
C LEU A 148 -5.09 -17.49 -6.58
N ASP A 149 -4.45 -16.39 -6.18
CA ASP A 149 -3.16 -16.40 -5.49
C ASP A 149 -3.26 -17.17 -4.16
N ALA A 150 -4.32 -16.98 -3.36
CA ALA A 150 -4.50 -17.69 -2.09
C ALA A 150 -4.74 -19.20 -2.28
N LEU A 151 -5.39 -19.59 -3.38
CA LEU A 151 -5.64 -20.99 -3.74
C LEU A 151 -4.38 -21.69 -4.29
N THR A 152 -3.59 -20.99 -5.10
CA THR A 152 -2.50 -21.61 -5.87
C THR A 152 -1.12 -21.51 -5.22
N LYS A 153 -0.83 -20.46 -4.46
CA LYS A 153 0.50 -20.22 -3.87
C LYS A 153 0.63 -20.86 -2.50
N THR A 154 1.84 -21.19 -2.06
CA THR A 154 2.08 -21.56 -0.65
C THR A 154 1.81 -20.36 0.27
N ASN A 155 1.60 -20.60 1.58
CA ASN A 155 1.43 -19.50 2.55
C ASN A 155 2.62 -18.52 2.49
N GLU A 156 3.83 -19.06 2.35
CA GLU A 156 5.06 -18.29 2.27
C GLU A 156 5.12 -17.43 1.00
N GLN A 157 4.91 -18.01 -0.18
CA GLN A 157 4.89 -17.27 -1.44
C GLN A 157 3.83 -16.16 -1.45
N PHE A 158 2.68 -16.43 -0.83
CA PHE A 158 1.59 -15.46 -0.70
C PHE A 158 2.00 -14.30 0.22
N LEU A 159 2.58 -14.59 1.38
CA LEU A 159 3.07 -13.60 2.33
C LEU A 159 4.23 -12.78 1.75
N GLN A 160 5.16 -13.42 1.05
CA GLN A 160 6.28 -12.77 0.38
C GLN A 160 5.81 -11.74 -0.66
N LYS A 161 4.82 -12.13 -1.49
CA LYS A 161 4.18 -11.19 -2.43
C LYS A 161 3.49 -10.04 -1.70
N LYS A 162 2.79 -10.32 -0.60
CA LYS A 162 2.06 -9.30 0.17
C LYS A 162 2.97 -8.27 0.85
N LEU A 163 4.16 -8.69 1.28
CA LEU A 163 5.13 -7.83 1.97
C LEU A 163 6.16 -7.19 1.04
N GLY A 164 6.20 -7.57 -0.25
CA GLY A 164 7.10 -6.98 -1.23
C GLY A 164 8.58 -7.41 -1.08
N LEU A 165 8.84 -8.56 -0.45
CA LEU A 165 10.20 -8.98 -0.09
C LEU A 165 11.13 -9.25 -1.27
N ALA A 166 10.59 -9.41 -2.48
CA ALA A 166 11.36 -9.61 -3.70
C ALA A 166 12.38 -8.48 -3.96
N ARG A 167 12.17 -7.30 -3.36
CA ARG A 167 13.09 -6.16 -3.43
C ARG A 167 14.39 -6.36 -2.63
N TYR A 168 14.40 -7.31 -1.69
CA TYR A 168 15.55 -7.57 -0.80
C TYR A 168 16.27 -8.89 -1.10
N THR A 169 15.93 -9.53 -2.22
CA THR A 169 16.58 -10.78 -2.67
C THR A 169 17.63 -10.50 -3.73
N LYS A 170 18.83 -11.05 -3.57
CA LYS A 170 19.90 -10.96 -4.57
C LYS A 170 19.64 -12.01 -5.66
N ASN A 171 19.40 -11.57 -6.90
CA ASN A 171 19.27 -12.44 -8.08
C ASN A 171 18.15 -13.50 -8.09
N GLY A 172 17.11 -13.37 -7.27
CA GLY A 172 15.94 -14.25 -7.32
C GLY A 172 16.11 -15.63 -6.68
N ASP A 173 17.34 -16.04 -6.33
CA ASP A 173 17.62 -17.33 -5.67
C ASP A 173 17.07 -17.40 -4.24
N ASP A 174 17.02 -16.27 -3.53
CA ASP A 174 16.47 -16.20 -2.15
C ASP A 174 14.93 -16.20 -2.07
N ALA A 175 14.25 -16.25 -3.22
CA ALA A 175 12.79 -16.36 -3.24
C ALA A 175 12.29 -17.74 -2.81
N ALA A 176 13.17 -18.75 -2.80
CA ALA A 176 12.87 -20.12 -2.35
C ALA A 176 13.07 -20.33 -0.84
N ASN A 177 13.69 -19.39 -0.12
CA ASN A 177 13.95 -19.54 1.31
C ASN A 177 12.73 -19.16 2.16
N GLU A 178 12.33 -20.06 3.06
CA GLU A 178 11.17 -19.97 3.94
C GLU A 178 11.12 -18.60 4.67
N PHE A 179 9.92 -18.03 4.77
CA PHE A 179 9.71 -16.69 5.32
C PHE A 179 10.02 -16.66 6.83
N PHE A 180 10.96 -15.82 7.27
CA PHE A 180 11.46 -15.81 8.64
C PHE A 180 11.89 -17.19 9.14
N ASN A 181 12.39 -18.06 8.25
CA ASN A 181 12.69 -19.47 8.56
C ASN A 181 11.52 -20.20 9.23
N ASN A 182 10.29 -19.89 8.81
CA ASN A 182 9.05 -20.41 9.40
C ASN A 182 8.87 -20.11 10.90
N ASP A 183 9.55 -19.08 11.41
CA ASP A 183 9.38 -18.60 12.78
C ASP A 183 8.07 -17.80 12.94
N LEU A 184 6.98 -18.54 13.17
CA LEU A 184 5.65 -17.99 13.44
C LEU A 184 5.65 -16.94 14.57
N LYS A 185 6.55 -17.05 15.56
CA LYS A 185 6.63 -16.09 16.66
C LYS A 185 7.16 -14.75 16.14
N THR A 186 8.23 -14.78 15.35
CA THR A 186 8.77 -13.56 14.72
C THR A 186 7.76 -12.93 13.77
N LEU A 187 7.02 -13.74 13.01
CA LEU A 187 5.93 -13.25 12.17
C LEU A 187 4.82 -12.56 12.95
N HIS A 188 4.41 -13.14 14.09
CA HIS A 188 3.42 -12.53 14.96
C HIS A 188 3.90 -11.17 15.49
N ILE A 189 5.17 -11.07 15.91
CA ILE A 189 5.77 -9.81 16.36
C ILE A 189 5.80 -8.79 15.22
N LEU A 190 6.16 -9.20 14.00
CA LEU A 190 6.14 -8.33 12.82
C LEU A 190 4.75 -7.75 12.56
N TYR A 191 3.72 -8.58 12.53
CA TYR A 191 2.35 -8.11 12.32
C TYR A 191 1.86 -7.18 13.45
N LYS A 192 2.25 -7.48 14.69
CA LYS A 192 1.98 -6.60 15.83
C LYS A 192 2.68 -5.25 15.68
N ALA A 193 3.95 -5.24 15.27
CA ALA A 193 4.72 -4.01 15.03
C ALA A 193 4.08 -3.16 13.92
N MET A 194 3.69 -3.78 12.80
CA MET A 194 2.97 -3.10 11.71
C MET A 194 1.62 -2.52 12.17
N ALA A 195 0.89 -3.22 13.03
CA ALA A 195 -0.36 -2.71 13.59
C ALA A 195 -0.14 -1.49 14.50
N GLU A 196 0.91 -1.49 15.33
CA GLU A 196 1.26 -0.34 16.17
C GLU A 196 1.71 0.87 15.34
N LEU A 197 2.43 0.66 14.23
CA LEU A 197 2.74 1.72 13.26
C LEU A 197 1.47 2.40 12.73
N GLN A 198 0.46 1.60 12.35
CA GLN A 198 -0.82 2.12 11.84
C GLN A 198 -1.59 2.92 12.89
N LYS A 199 -1.50 2.53 14.17
CA LYS A 199 -2.05 3.29 15.30
C LYS A 199 -1.25 4.55 15.63
N ARG A 200 -0.11 4.77 14.97
CA ARG A 200 0.88 5.81 15.28
C ARG A 200 1.51 5.67 16.67
N ASN A 201 1.56 4.46 17.19
CA ASN A 201 2.23 4.14 18.45
C ASN A 201 3.69 3.74 18.16
N PHE A 202 4.50 4.76 17.87
CA PHE A 202 5.82 4.56 17.27
C PHE A 202 6.82 3.93 18.21
N ASP A 203 6.86 4.33 19.49
CA ASP A 203 7.75 3.72 20.49
C ASP A 203 7.53 2.21 20.60
N GLN A 204 6.26 1.79 20.68
CA GLN A 204 5.91 0.37 20.77
C GLN A 204 6.27 -0.38 19.49
N ALA A 205 6.03 0.21 18.33
CA ALA A 205 6.40 -0.39 17.06
C ALA A 205 7.93 -0.58 16.94
N MET A 206 8.71 0.45 17.28
CA MET A 206 10.18 0.38 17.27
C MET A 206 10.70 -0.73 18.19
N GLN A 207 10.17 -0.83 19.42
CA GLN A 207 10.55 -1.90 20.35
C GLN A 207 10.29 -3.30 19.78
N LEU A 208 9.14 -3.49 19.10
CA LEU A 208 8.79 -4.78 18.51
C LEU A 208 9.71 -5.12 17.31
N PHE A 209 10.07 -4.14 16.48
CA PHE A 209 11.03 -4.36 15.39
C PHE A 209 12.45 -4.62 15.91
N GLU A 210 12.91 -3.88 16.92
CA GLU A 210 14.20 -4.13 17.57
C GLU A 210 14.23 -5.54 18.20
N GLN A 211 13.11 -5.99 18.79
CA GLN A 211 12.97 -7.36 19.29
C GLN A 211 13.14 -8.41 18.19
N ILE A 212 12.61 -8.16 16.98
CA ILE A 212 12.81 -9.05 15.83
C ILE A 212 14.30 -9.10 15.46
N LEU A 213 14.96 -7.94 15.38
CA LEU A 213 16.39 -7.85 15.01
C LEU A 213 17.33 -8.53 16.01
N MET A 214 16.91 -8.71 17.26
CA MET A 214 17.67 -9.48 18.26
C MET A 214 17.60 -11.00 18.05
N ASN A 215 16.84 -11.49 17.06
CA ASN A 215 16.77 -12.90 16.74
C ASN A 215 17.93 -13.30 15.80
N ASP A 216 18.92 -14.01 16.34
CA ASP A 216 20.11 -14.45 15.62
C ASP A 216 19.82 -15.44 14.47
N HIS A 217 18.61 -16.00 14.41
CA HIS A 217 18.20 -16.93 13.35
C HIS A 217 17.62 -16.23 12.11
N LEU A 218 17.57 -14.90 12.08
CA LEU A 218 17.07 -14.19 10.90
C LEU A 218 18.04 -14.33 9.73
N ILE A 219 17.52 -14.73 8.57
CA ILE A 219 18.26 -14.62 7.32
C ILE A 219 18.45 -13.16 6.92
N ILE A 220 19.50 -12.88 6.15
CA ILE A 220 19.90 -11.53 5.73
C ILE A 220 18.73 -10.78 5.06
N ARG A 221 18.01 -11.42 4.15
CA ARG A 221 16.82 -10.83 3.47
C ARG A 221 15.82 -10.25 4.46
N ASP A 222 15.48 -10.99 5.50
CA ASP A 222 14.46 -10.61 6.47
C ASP A 222 14.99 -9.52 7.43
N GLN A 223 16.28 -9.59 7.80
CA GLN A 223 16.94 -8.49 8.54
C GLN A 223 16.91 -7.19 7.74
N LEU A 224 17.24 -7.24 6.44
CA LEU A 224 17.20 -6.08 5.55
C LEU A 224 15.80 -5.48 5.46
N TYR A 225 14.76 -6.32 5.32
CA TYR A 225 13.37 -5.87 5.31
C TYR A 225 12.99 -5.10 6.58
N ILE A 226 13.35 -5.63 7.75
CA ILE A 226 13.04 -5.00 9.04
C ILE A 226 13.82 -3.68 9.21
N LEU A 227 15.11 -3.67 8.86
CA LEU A 227 15.94 -2.46 8.91
C LEU A 227 15.39 -1.38 7.98
N ASP A 228 14.99 -1.74 6.76
CA ASP A 228 14.41 -0.80 5.81
C ASP A 228 13.09 -0.21 6.33
N ILE A 229 12.18 -1.04 6.86
CA ILE A 229 10.94 -0.55 7.50
C ILE A 229 11.25 0.47 8.61
N LEU A 230 12.19 0.14 9.51
CA LEU A 230 12.58 1.01 10.62
C LEU A 230 13.06 2.37 10.11
N VAL A 231 13.82 2.40 9.01
CA VAL A 231 14.37 3.62 8.44
C VAL A 231 13.32 4.41 7.65
N THR A 232 12.60 3.77 6.73
CA THR A 232 11.55 4.39 5.92
C THR A 232 10.46 4.98 6.80
N PHE A 233 10.15 4.33 7.93
CA PHE A 233 9.21 4.86 8.92
C PHE A 233 9.62 6.25 9.43
N VAL A 234 10.88 6.41 9.83
CA VAL A 234 11.41 7.69 10.34
C VAL A 234 11.28 8.79 9.29
N ILE A 235 11.60 8.45 8.04
CA ILE A 235 11.45 9.32 6.88
C ILE A 235 9.99 9.70 6.65
N ASP A 236 9.11 8.73 6.42
CA ASP A 236 7.73 8.96 5.98
C ASP A 236 6.91 9.70 7.03
N HIS A 237 7.20 9.48 8.32
CA HIS A 237 6.42 10.01 9.45
C HIS A 237 7.12 11.16 10.18
N GLU A 238 8.23 11.68 9.64
CA GLU A 238 8.97 12.83 10.17
C GLU A 238 9.38 12.67 11.64
N GLN A 239 9.73 11.45 12.05
CA GLN A 239 10.09 11.14 13.44
C GLN A 239 11.56 11.44 13.71
N THR A 240 11.93 12.72 13.65
CA THR A 240 13.32 13.21 13.78
C THR A 240 14.02 12.73 15.05
N GLN A 241 13.27 12.45 16.12
CA GLN A 241 13.80 11.87 17.37
C GLN A 241 14.52 10.52 17.17
N TYR A 242 14.17 9.75 16.14
CA TYR A 242 14.84 8.48 15.82
C TYR A 242 15.85 8.61 14.67
N LEU A 243 16.13 9.81 14.17
CA LEU A 243 16.99 9.99 12.98
C LEU A 243 18.39 9.43 13.18
N GLN A 244 18.95 9.54 14.39
CA GLN A 244 20.25 8.95 14.74
C GLN A 244 20.22 7.41 14.78
N LYS A 245 19.08 6.82 15.17
CA LYS A 245 18.90 5.36 15.08
C LYS A 245 18.76 4.93 13.62
N ALA A 246 18.01 5.68 12.82
CA ALA A 246 17.86 5.45 11.38
C ALA A 246 19.19 5.54 10.62
N ASP A 247 20.11 6.42 11.03
CA ASP A 247 21.50 6.44 10.52
C ASP A 247 22.19 5.09 10.74
N LYS A 248 22.12 4.56 11.97
CA LYS A 248 22.73 3.27 12.32
C LYS A 248 22.08 2.11 11.57
N TRP A 249 20.75 2.05 11.53
CA TRP A 249 20.03 0.98 10.85
C TRP A 249 20.26 0.99 9.34
N SER A 250 20.25 2.16 8.70
CA SER A 250 20.53 2.27 7.26
C SER A 250 21.98 1.93 6.92
N ALA A 251 22.94 2.31 7.77
CA ALA A 251 24.33 1.91 7.60
C ALA A 251 24.52 0.39 7.78
N GLN A 252 23.84 -0.21 8.76
CA GLN A 252 23.84 -1.66 8.96
C GLN A 252 23.24 -2.37 7.74
N ALA A 253 22.09 -1.93 7.22
CA ALA A 253 21.49 -2.51 6.03
C ALA A 253 22.42 -2.43 4.81
N LEU A 254 23.07 -1.27 4.61
CA LEU A 254 24.05 -1.10 3.54
C LEU A 254 25.25 -2.05 3.69
N SER A 255 25.72 -2.29 4.92
CA SER A 255 26.82 -3.23 5.17
C SER A 255 26.45 -4.69 4.89
N LEU A 256 25.18 -5.04 5.08
CA LEU A 256 24.65 -6.38 4.81
C LEU A 256 24.44 -6.63 3.31
N ALA A 257 23.95 -5.63 2.57
CA ALA A 257 23.69 -5.74 1.14
C ALA A 257 23.85 -4.40 0.41
N SER A 258 25.09 -4.06 0.10
CA SER A 258 25.42 -2.81 -0.59
C SER A 258 24.99 -2.78 -2.05
N ASP A 259 24.66 -3.93 -2.65
CA ASP A 259 24.24 -4.06 -4.05
C ASP A 259 22.71 -3.96 -4.24
N ILE A 260 21.93 -3.92 -3.16
CA ILE A 260 20.48 -3.77 -3.24
C ILE A 260 20.13 -2.28 -3.35
N LYS A 261 19.57 -1.92 -4.50
CA LYS A 261 19.22 -0.54 -4.88
C LYS A 261 18.27 0.15 -3.88
N THR A 262 17.25 -0.56 -3.40
CA THR A 262 16.32 -0.02 -2.39
C THR A 262 17.06 0.38 -1.10
N ILE A 263 18.04 -0.43 -0.66
CA ILE A 263 18.85 -0.14 0.54
C ILE A 263 19.75 1.08 0.32
N GLN A 264 20.37 1.21 -0.86
CA GLN A 264 21.11 2.41 -1.25
C GLN A 264 20.20 3.65 -1.24
N GLY A 265 18.97 3.52 -1.76
CA GLY A 265 17.95 4.57 -1.78
C GLY A 265 17.61 5.05 -0.37
N THR A 266 17.32 4.12 0.52
CA THR A 266 17.00 4.40 1.92
C THR A 266 18.18 5.06 2.66
N ARG A 267 19.42 4.58 2.44
CA ARG A 267 20.62 5.19 3.03
C ARG A 267 20.84 6.62 2.52
N GLY A 268 20.75 6.83 1.21
CA GLY A 268 20.93 8.14 0.60
C GLY A 268 19.91 9.17 1.12
N ALA A 269 18.66 8.76 1.30
CA ALA A 269 17.62 9.59 1.91
C ALA A 269 17.96 9.99 3.35
N ILE A 270 18.42 9.05 4.19
CA ILE A 270 18.84 9.35 5.57
C ILE A 270 20.04 10.28 5.64
N LEU A 271 21.05 10.10 4.77
CA LEU A 271 22.18 11.01 4.68
C LEU A 271 21.71 12.46 4.44
N ILE A 272 20.74 12.64 3.55
CA ILE A 272 20.16 13.96 3.27
C ILE A 272 19.37 14.50 4.47
N GLU A 273 18.60 13.69 5.17
CA GLU A 273 17.91 14.11 6.40
C GLU A 273 18.88 14.52 7.52
N LEU A 274 20.08 13.93 7.57
CA LEU A 274 21.16 14.28 8.49
C LEU A 274 21.97 15.51 8.06
N GLY A 275 21.66 16.11 6.90
CA GLY A 275 22.39 17.25 6.37
C GLY A 275 23.65 16.89 5.56
N ARG A 276 23.91 15.60 5.31
CA ARG A 276 25.02 15.11 4.47
C ARG A 276 24.60 15.11 2.99
N TYR A 277 24.25 16.30 2.49
CA TYR A 277 23.56 16.47 1.21
C TYR A 277 24.35 15.95 0.01
N SER A 278 25.64 16.28 -0.11
CA SER A 278 26.46 15.86 -1.26
C SER A 278 26.60 14.35 -1.33
N GLU A 279 26.90 13.71 -0.21
CA GLU A 279 27.08 12.25 -0.11
C GLU A 279 25.76 11.51 -0.39
N GLY A 280 24.66 11.97 0.21
CA GLY A 280 23.36 11.36 -0.07
C GLY A 280 22.93 11.56 -1.51
N LYS A 281 23.18 12.72 -2.11
CA LYS A 281 22.91 12.97 -3.54
C LYS A 281 23.72 12.03 -4.44
N GLU A 282 25.02 11.89 -4.20
CA GLU A 282 25.89 11.00 -4.98
C GLU A 282 25.39 9.55 -4.96
N MET A 283 24.96 9.06 -3.80
CA MET A 283 24.40 7.71 -3.64
C MET A 283 23.07 7.52 -4.39
N LEU A 284 22.23 8.56 -4.45
CA LEU A 284 20.89 8.48 -5.05
C LEU A 284 20.88 8.66 -6.57
N LEU A 285 21.88 9.34 -7.15
CA LEU A 285 21.91 9.67 -8.58
C LEU A 285 21.74 8.45 -9.50
N PRO A 286 22.48 7.33 -9.31
CA PRO A 286 22.35 6.13 -10.15
C PRO A 286 20.95 5.49 -10.07
N LEU A 287 20.24 5.69 -8.96
CA LEU A 287 18.89 5.14 -8.75
C LEU A 287 17.82 5.89 -9.53
N THR A 288 18.15 7.04 -10.12
CA THR A 288 17.21 7.82 -10.96
C THR A 288 17.24 7.40 -12.43
N GLU A 289 18.11 6.48 -12.82
CA GLU A 289 18.25 6.01 -14.21
C GLU A 289 17.14 5.03 -14.60
N GLU A 290 16.90 4.91 -15.91
CA GLU A 290 15.94 3.94 -16.45
C GLU A 290 16.37 2.51 -16.12
N GLY A 291 15.40 1.64 -15.82
CA GLY A 291 15.65 0.25 -15.40
C GLY A 291 15.72 0.03 -13.88
N ASN A 292 15.61 1.09 -13.08
CA ASN A 292 15.40 1.00 -11.63
C ASN A 292 13.90 0.82 -11.29
N ASP A 293 13.59 0.35 -10.06
CA ASP A 293 12.20 0.32 -9.57
C ASP A 293 11.63 1.75 -9.54
N LEU A 294 10.42 1.92 -10.05
CA LEU A 294 9.79 3.25 -10.17
C LEU A 294 9.63 3.96 -8.81
N THR A 295 9.45 3.19 -7.73
CA THR A 295 9.37 3.72 -6.36
C THR A 295 10.72 4.29 -5.95
N ASP A 296 11.79 3.51 -6.15
CA ASP A 296 13.15 3.91 -5.79
C ASP A 296 13.57 5.15 -6.60
N MET A 297 13.22 5.19 -7.89
CA MET A 297 13.43 6.38 -8.73
C MET A 297 12.70 7.60 -8.18
N ALA A 298 11.42 7.45 -7.80
CA ALA A 298 10.60 8.54 -7.29
C ALA A 298 11.13 9.11 -5.97
N TYR A 299 11.44 8.23 -5.02
CA TYR A 299 12.05 8.63 -3.73
C TYR A 299 13.40 9.29 -3.95
N SER A 300 14.28 8.69 -4.76
CA SER A 300 15.61 9.22 -5.05
C SER A 300 15.52 10.62 -5.66
N CYS A 301 14.64 10.83 -6.65
CA CYS A 301 14.43 12.15 -7.23
C CYS A 301 13.92 13.18 -6.20
N CYS A 302 12.96 12.80 -5.35
CA CYS A 302 12.45 13.71 -4.31
C CYS A 302 13.56 14.12 -3.31
N TYR A 303 14.39 13.16 -2.91
CA TYR A 303 15.48 13.41 -1.98
C TYR A 303 16.62 14.19 -2.61
N ILE A 304 16.98 13.93 -3.87
CA ILE A 304 17.95 14.74 -4.61
C ILE A 304 17.45 16.18 -4.75
N ALA A 305 16.15 16.39 -5.04
CA ALA A 305 15.58 17.74 -5.09
C ALA A 305 15.76 18.49 -3.75
N LYS A 306 15.60 17.78 -2.62
CA LYS A 306 15.85 18.31 -1.28
C LYS A 306 17.33 18.63 -1.06
N ALA A 307 18.24 17.73 -1.45
CA ALA A 307 19.67 17.97 -1.38
C ALA A 307 20.09 19.19 -2.22
N ASP A 308 19.59 19.30 -3.45
CA ASP A 308 19.88 20.41 -4.36
C ASP A 308 19.37 21.76 -3.83
N HIS A 309 18.24 21.77 -3.12
CA HIS A 309 17.78 22.96 -2.42
C HIS A 309 18.81 23.45 -1.39
N PHE A 310 19.29 22.56 -0.52
CA PHE A 310 20.25 22.93 0.54
C PHE A 310 21.66 23.19 0.01
N LEU A 311 22.02 22.64 -1.15
CA LEU A 311 23.29 22.91 -1.83
C LEU A 311 23.25 24.20 -2.68
N GLY A 312 22.10 24.87 -2.81
CA GLY A 312 21.95 26.10 -3.60
C GLY A 312 21.71 25.87 -5.10
N ASN A 313 21.47 24.64 -5.53
CA ASN A 313 21.22 24.26 -6.93
C ASN A 313 19.73 24.40 -7.30
N ALA A 314 19.17 25.60 -7.12
CA ALA A 314 17.72 25.83 -7.23
C ALA A 314 17.12 25.47 -8.61
N HIS A 315 17.92 25.51 -9.68
CA HIS A 315 17.48 25.18 -11.04
C HIS A 315 17.18 23.68 -11.22
N GLU A 316 17.85 22.81 -10.48
CA GLU A 316 17.70 21.34 -10.58
C GLU A 316 16.46 20.83 -9.82
N ILE A 317 15.97 21.56 -8.82
CA ILE A 317 14.84 21.13 -7.97
C ILE A 317 13.61 20.77 -8.82
N LYS A 318 13.23 21.65 -9.76
CA LYS A 318 12.05 21.43 -10.61
C LYS A 318 12.24 20.25 -11.56
N TYR A 319 13.47 20.03 -12.05
CA TYR A 319 13.79 18.90 -12.91
C TYR A 319 13.54 17.58 -12.17
N TRP A 320 14.09 17.44 -10.97
CA TRP A 320 13.93 16.23 -10.16
C TRP A 320 12.49 15.97 -9.73
N LEU A 321 11.78 16.99 -9.28
CA LEU A 321 10.37 16.84 -8.89
C LEU A 321 9.49 16.43 -10.08
N LYS A 322 9.72 16.99 -11.28
CA LYS A 322 9.04 16.55 -12.51
C LYS A 322 9.39 15.11 -12.87
N LYS A 323 10.66 14.72 -12.73
CA LYS A 323 11.11 13.34 -12.97
C LYS A 323 10.42 12.37 -12.01
N ALA A 324 10.32 12.71 -10.72
CA ALA A 324 9.57 11.93 -9.74
C ALA A 324 8.09 11.80 -10.11
N ALA A 325 7.43 12.90 -10.49
CA ALA A 325 6.01 12.89 -10.86
C ALA A 325 5.70 12.00 -12.07
N LYS A 326 6.61 11.95 -13.06
CA LYS A 326 6.46 11.09 -14.25
C LYS A 326 6.42 9.60 -13.93
N THR A 327 6.99 9.17 -12.80
CA THR A 327 6.94 7.75 -12.39
C THR A 327 5.51 7.32 -12.04
N GLY A 328 4.63 8.25 -11.66
CA GLY A 328 3.28 7.96 -11.19
C GLY A 328 3.20 7.28 -9.82
N THR A 329 4.33 7.06 -9.14
CA THR A 329 4.38 6.39 -7.83
C THR A 329 4.78 7.36 -6.71
N ALA A 330 4.66 6.90 -5.45
CA ALA A 330 5.14 7.63 -4.27
C ALA A 330 4.60 9.08 -4.16
N GLN A 331 3.33 9.30 -4.53
CA GLN A 331 2.75 10.65 -4.55
C GLN A 331 2.80 11.38 -3.20
N HIS A 332 2.72 10.64 -2.09
CA HIS A 332 2.80 11.22 -0.75
C HIS A 332 4.17 11.86 -0.46
N ILE A 333 5.28 11.22 -0.85
CA ILE A 333 6.63 11.80 -0.64
C ILE A 333 6.85 12.98 -1.58
N LEU A 334 6.36 12.90 -2.82
CA LEU A 334 6.41 14.02 -3.76
C LEU A 334 5.71 15.25 -3.20
N LEU A 335 4.46 15.12 -2.75
CA LEU A 335 3.69 16.21 -2.16
C LEU A 335 4.36 16.77 -0.91
N LYS A 336 4.91 15.89 -0.06
CA LYS A 336 5.67 16.30 1.13
C LYS A 336 6.89 17.13 0.74
N THR A 337 7.71 16.67 -0.20
CA THR A 337 8.90 17.39 -0.64
C THR A 337 8.54 18.72 -1.30
N GLN A 338 7.52 18.77 -2.15
CA GLN A 338 7.03 20.01 -2.75
C GLN A 338 6.65 21.05 -1.69
N LYS A 339 5.96 20.61 -0.63
CA LYS A 339 5.58 21.46 0.50
C LYS A 339 6.80 21.94 1.29
N GLN A 340 7.75 21.06 1.58
CA GLN A 340 8.98 21.41 2.31
C GLN A 340 9.84 22.43 1.53
N LEU A 341 9.86 22.31 0.20
CA LEU A 341 10.66 23.18 -0.67
C LEU A 341 9.91 24.40 -1.20
N ASN A 342 8.63 24.58 -0.85
CA ASN A 342 7.73 25.60 -1.42
C ASN A 342 7.75 25.63 -2.97
N CYS A 343 7.79 24.44 -3.60
CA CYS A 343 7.92 24.29 -5.05
C CYS A 343 6.90 23.28 -5.57
N PHE A 344 5.88 23.76 -6.28
CA PHE A 344 4.85 22.93 -6.92
C PHE A 344 5.13 22.83 -8.43
N ILE A 345 4.87 21.65 -9.01
CA ILE A 345 5.15 21.35 -10.44
C ILE A 345 3.88 21.10 -11.23
#